data_AF-A0A3R7CV10-F1
#
_entry.id   AF-A0A3R7CV10-F1
#
_cell.length_a   1.000
_cell.length_b   1.000
_cell.length_c   1.000
_cell.angle_alpha   90.00
_cell.angle_beta   90.00
_cell.angle_gamma   90.00
#
_symmetry.space_group_name_H-M   'P 1'
#
loop_
_entity.id
_entity.type
_entity.pdbx_description
1 polymer ?
#
loop_
_entity_poly.entity_id
_entity_poly.type
_entity_poly.pdbx_seq_one_letter_code
_entity_poly.pdbx_strand_id
1 'polypeptide(L)'
;MEQERANAKLASDRVIVENFFGKLKTLWGIVSDKYTWKKDEYNMHFQTCVALTNVHVCFNPLRNVDGEGYNQYKNRLLSIGSKIKTRNLFSKAKYRENRKARIQAVLGRANSGYTSEDYDIGYDEGDDIFY
;
A
#
# COMPACT_ATOMS: atom_id res chain seq x y z
N MET A 1 -3.41 -46.00 0.43
CA MET A 1 -3.28 -45.08 -0.71
C MET A 1 -4.44 -44.10 -0.85
N GLU A 2 -5.67 -44.52 -1.17
CA GLU A 2 -6.78 -43.57 -1.38
C GLU A 2 -7.27 -42.91 -0.08
N GLN A 3 -7.41 -43.70 1.00
CA GLN A 3 -7.76 -43.19 2.32
C GLN A 3 -6.73 -42.19 2.88
N GLU A 4 -5.44 -42.44 2.66
CA GLU A 4 -4.36 -41.56 3.12
C GLU A 4 -4.38 -40.21 2.39
N ARG A 5 -4.69 -40.23 1.08
CA ARG A 5 -4.87 -39.00 0.30
C ARG A 5 -6.08 -38.20 0.75
N ALA A 6 -7.20 -38.87 1.04
CA ALA A 6 -8.40 -38.22 1.57
C ALA A 6 -8.13 -37.57 2.95
N ASN A 7 -7.44 -38.29 3.84
CA ASN A 7 -7.07 -37.79 5.15
C ASN A 7 -6.10 -36.60 5.06
N ALA A 8 -5.13 -36.63 4.14
CA ALA A 8 -4.21 -35.52 3.91
C ALA A 8 -4.92 -34.27 3.41
N LYS A 9 -5.91 -34.43 2.51
CA LYS A 9 -6.75 -33.32 2.04
C LYS A 9 -7.58 -32.72 3.18
N LEU A 10 -8.26 -33.56 3.97
CA LEU A 10 -9.03 -33.11 5.13
C LEU A 10 -8.16 -32.38 6.16
N ALA A 11 -6.97 -32.92 6.45
CA ALA A 11 -6.01 -32.30 7.36
C ALA A 11 -5.56 -30.93 6.84
N SER A 12 -5.33 -30.79 5.53
CA SER A 12 -5.04 -29.51 4.89
C SER A 12 -6.21 -28.52 5.09
N ASP A 13 -7.41 -28.87 4.64
CA ASP A 13 -8.56 -27.95 4.69
C ASP A 13 -8.88 -27.49 6.12
N ARG A 14 -8.71 -28.38 7.10
CA ARG A 14 -8.87 -28.08 8.53
C ARG A 14 -8.00 -26.90 9.00
N VAL A 15 -6.77 -26.78 8.51
CA VAL A 15 -5.87 -25.67 8.89
C VAL A 15 -6.46 -24.32 8.52
N ILE A 16 -7.15 -24.22 7.38
CA ILE A 16 -7.77 -22.96 6.93
C ILE A 16 -8.90 -22.57 7.89
N VAL A 17 -9.74 -23.55 8.24
CA VAL A 17 -10.87 -23.38 9.15
C VAL A 17 -10.37 -22.95 10.54
N GLU A 18 -9.39 -23.67 11.10
CA GLU A 18 -8.83 -23.36 12.41
C GLU A 18 -8.19 -21.97 12.45
N ASN A 19 -7.44 -21.58 11.41
CA ASN A 19 -6.83 -20.26 11.34
C ASN A 19 -7.89 -19.15 11.21
N PHE A 20 -8.98 -19.38 10.47
CA PHE A 20 -10.06 -18.42 10.35
C PHE A 20 -10.77 -18.21 11.69
N PHE A 21 -11.18 -19.31 12.35
CA PHE A 21 -11.85 -19.23 13.65
C PHE A 21 -10.90 -18.72 14.75
N GLY A 22 -9.61 -19.02 14.67
CA GLY A 22 -8.58 -18.42 15.53
C GLY A 22 -8.57 -16.90 15.41
N LYS A 23 -8.51 -16.35 14.19
CA LYS A 23 -8.57 -14.90 13.96
C LYS A 23 -9.90 -14.30 14.39
N LEU A 24 -11.02 -14.95 14.08
CA LEU A 24 -12.35 -14.51 14.48
C LEU A 24 -12.44 -14.39 16.02
N LYS A 25 -11.86 -15.35 16.75
CA LYS A 25 -11.83 -15.32 18.22
C LYS A 25 -10.88 -14.24 18.77
N THR A 26 -9.70 -14.08 18.18
CA THR A 26 -8.71 -13.11 18.65
C THR A 26 -9.09 -11.65 18.36
N LEU A 27 -9.74 -11.39 17.22
CA LEU A 27 -10.08 -10.03 16.79
C LEU A 27 -11.35 -9.50 17.45
N TRP A 28 -12.31 -10.36 17.79
CA TRP A 28 -13.65 -9.93 18.22
C TRP A 28 -14.02 -10.50 19.59
N GLY A 29 -14.02 -9.65 20.62
CA GLY A 29 -14.39 -10.03 21.99
C GLY A 29 -15.78 -10.65 22.10
N ILE A 30 -16.73 -10.19 21.28
CA ILE A 30 -18.11 -10.72 21.22
C ILE A 30 -18.16 -12.19 20.76
N VAL A 31 -17.19 -12.65 19.97
CA VAL A 31 -17.06 -14.06 19.54
C VAL A 31 -16.10 -14.83 20.45
N SER A 32 -15.19 -14.15 21.16
CA SER A 32 -14.26 -14.77 22.09
C SER A 32 -14.94 -15.32 23.34
N ASP A 33 -15.85 -14.52 23.91
CA ASP A 33 -16.43 -14.76 25.23
C ASP A 33 -17.91 -15.14 25.15
N LYS A 34 -18.48 -15.56 26.28
CA LYS A 34 -19.90 -15.89 26.38
C LYS A 34 -20.74 -14.62 26.18
N TYR A 35 -21.54 -14.60 25.14
CA TYR A 35 -22.50 -13.54 24.88
C TYR A 35 -23.66 -13.60 25.89
N THR A 36 -23.92 -12.49 26.58
CA THR A 36 -24.91 -12.38 27.67
C THR A 36 -26.21 -11.68 27.29
N TRP A 37 -26.30 -11.14 26.07
CA TRP A 37 -27.47 -10.38 25.61
C TRP A 37 -28.48 -11.27 24.87
N LYS A 38 -29.47 -10.66 24.21
CA LYS A 38 -30.54 -11.39 23.50
C LYS A 38 -29.96 -12.24 22.37
N LYS A 39 -30.21 -13.55 22.43
CA LYS A 39 -29.74 -14.53 21.43
C LYS A 39 -30.09 -14.13 20.00
N ASP A 40 -31.25 -13.51 19.79
CA ASP A 40 -31.75 -13.11 18.47
C ASP A 40 -30.86 -12.03 17.81
N GLU A 41 -30.16 -11.22 18.62
CA GLU A 41 -29.26 -10.16 18.15
C GLU A 41 -27.84 -10.70 17.88
N TYR A 42 -27.46 -11.84 18.47
CA TYR A 42 -26.13 -12.42 18.32
C TYR A 42 -25.78 -12.74 16.87
N ASN A 43 -26.75 -13.22 16.08
CA ASN A 43 -26.49 -13.62 14.70
C ASN A 43 -26.02 -12.44 13.83
N MET A 44 -26.61 -11.25 14.01
CA MET A 44 -26.19 -10.04 13.31
C MET A 44 -24.74 -9.67 13.65
N HIS A 45 -24.39 -9.72 14.94
CA HIS A 45 -23.03 -9.44 15.39
C HIS A 45 -22.03 -10.48 14.86
N PHE A 46 -22.38 -11.76 14.95
CA PHE A 46 -21.54 -12.84 14.44
C PHE A 46 -21.30 -12.73 12.94
N GLN A 47 -22.35 -12.48 12.14
CA GLN A 47 -22.22 -12.25 10.69
C GLN A 47 -21.34 -11.04 10.39
N THR A 48 -21.45 -9.97 11.16
CA THR A 48 -20.60 -8.78 11.02
C THR A 48 -19.13 -9.12 11.32
N CYS A 49 -18.85 -9.85 12.40
CA CYS A 49 -17.50 -10.31 12.74
C CYS A 49 -16.91 -11.21 11.65
N VAL A 50 -17.71 -12.10 11.06
CA VAL A 50 -17.28 -12.94 9.93
C VAL A 50 -16.95 -12.08 8.70
N ALA A 51 -17.81 -11.13 8.34
CA ALA A 51 -17.57 -10.23 7.21
C ALA A 51 -16.28 -9.39 7.39
N LEU A 52 -16.08 -8.84 8.58
CA LEU A 52 -14.86 -8.08 8.89
C LEU A 52 -13.60 -8.96 8.92
N THR A 53 -13.73 -10.21 9.39
CA THR A 53 -12.62 -11.18 9.35
C THR A 53 -12.25 -11.55 7.92
N ASN A 54 -13.22 -11.70 7.02
CA ASN A 54 -12.95 -11.93 5.60
C ASN A 54 -12.10 -10.80 5.00
N VAL A 55 -12.44 -9.54 5.29
CA VAL A 55 -11.64 -8.38 4.87
C VAL A 55 -10.24 -8.44 5.49
N HIS A 56 -10.13 -8.76 6.78
CA HIS A 56 -8.84 -8.89 7.45
C HIS A 56 -7.95 -9.98 6.81
N VAL A 57 -8.55 -11.11 6.38
CA VAL A 57 -7.86 -12.21 5.70
C VAL A 57 -7.28 -11.78 4.36
N CYS A 58 -7.91 -10.84 3.65
CA CYS A 58 -7.37 -10.29 2.41
C CYS A 58 -6.01 -9.60 2.61
N PHE A 59 -5.78 -8.99 3.79
CA PHE A 59 -4.52 -8.31 4.12
C PHE A 59 -3.55 -9.22 4.89
N ASN A 60 -4.09 -10.19 5.62
CA ASN A 60 -3.33 -11.12 6.44
C ASN A 60 -3.77 -12.54 6.07
N PRO A 61 -3.09 -13.20 5.12
CA PRO A 61 -3.50 -14.50 4.64
C PRO A 61 -3.57 -15.56 5.75
N LEU A 62 -4.39 -16.59 5.54
CA LEU A 62 -4.58 -17.67 6.51
C LEU A 62 -3.44 -18.69 6.47
N ARG A 63 -2.67 -18.73 5.38
CA ARG A 63 -1.47 -19.55 5.25
C ARG A 63 -0.32 -18.72 4.70
N ASN A 64 0.90 -19.13 5.03
CA ASN A 64 2.11 -18.51 4.50
C ASN A 64 2.20 -18.65 2.98
N VAL A 65 1.74 -19.79 2.44
CA VAL A 65 1.66 -20.05 0.99
C VAL A 65 0.71 -19.06 0.30
N ASP A 66 -0.42 -18.73 0.93
CA ASP A 66 -1.37 -17.73 0.43
C ASP A 66 -0.81 -16.29 0.59
N GLY A 67 0.14 -16.11 1.52
CA GLY A 67 0.93 -14.90 1.76
C GLY A 67 1.78 -14.44 0.59
N GLU A 68 2.31 -15.39 -0.19
CA GLU A 68 3.23 -15.08 -1.28
C GLU A 68 2.57 -14.23 -2.37
N GLY A 69 1.31 -14.52 -2.73
CA GLY A 69 0.58 -13.74 -3.73
C GLY A 69 0.35 -12.29 -3.30
N TYR A 70 -0.07 -12.09 -2.05
CA TYR A 70 -0.23 -10.74 -1.48
C TYR A 70 1.11 -9.99 -1.40
N ASN A 71 2.17 -10.67 -0.98
CA ASN A 71 3.51 -10.09 -0.91
C ASN A 71 4.06 -9.72 -2.28
N GLN A 72 3.83 -10.55 -3.32
CA GLN A 72 4.18 -10.23 -4.70
C GLN A 72 3.44 -8.99 -5.19
N TYR A 73 2.13 -8.90 -4.94
CA TYR A 73 1.34 -7.71 -5.30
C TYR A 73 1.83 -6.44 -4.57
N LYS A 74 2.06 -6.54 -3.26
CA LYS A 74 2.61 -5.44 -2.44
C LYS A 74 3.98 -4.99 -2.94
N ASN A 75 4.88 -5.93 -3.22
CA ASN A 75 6.22 -5.63 -3.74
C ASN A 75 6.15 -4.96 -5.12
N ARG A 76 5.20 -5.37 -5.97
CA ARG A 76 4.94 -4.71 -7.26
C ARG A 76 4.51 -3.25 -7.07
N LEU A 77 3.59 -2.98 -6.15
CA LEU A 77 3.16 -1.60 -5.84
C LEU A 77 4.32 -0.73 -5.35
N LEU A 78 5.13 -1.25 -4.41
CA LEU A 78 6.32 -0.55 -3.92
C LEU A 78 7.33 -0.28 -5.04
N SER A 79 7.54 -1.24 -5.95
CA SER A 79 8.41 -1.06 -7.12
C SER A 79 7.90 0.06 -8.05
N ILE A 80 6.60 0.12 -8.30
CA ILE A 80 5.99 1.19 -9.12
C ILE A 80 6.19 2.55 -8.46
N GLY A 81 5.90 2.67 -7.16
CA GLY A 81 6.09 3.90 -6.40
C GLY A 81 7.54 4.40 -6.45
N SER A 82 8.50 3.48 -6.24
CA SER A 82 9.93 3.80 -6.35
C SER A 82 10.33 4.28 -7.75
N LYS A 83 9.84 3.62 -8.81
CA LYS A 83 10.12 4.04 -10.20
C LYS A 83 9.58 5.44 -10.50
N ILE A 84 8.38 5.76 -10.02
CA ILE A 84 7.79 7.10 -10.17
C ILE A 84 8.62 8.15 -9.43
N LYS A 85 8.99 7.87 -8.17
CA LYS A 85 9.83 8.76 -7.36
C LYS A 85 11.18 9.03 -8.03
N THR A 86 11.86 7.99 -8.52
CA THR A 86 13.12 8.13 -9.24
C THR A 86 12.96 8.96 -10.50
N ARG A 87 11.93 8.70 -11.32
CA ARG A 87 11.66 9.49 -12.54
C ARG A 87 11.45 10.97 -12.22
N ASN A 88 10.66 11.27 -11.18
CA ASN A 88 10.41 12.64 -10.76
C ASN A 88 11.69 13.35 -10.30
N LEU A 89 12.56 12.65 -9.55
CA LEU A 89 13.86 13.18 -9.14
C LEU A 89 14.75 13.50 -10.36
N PHE A 90 14.83 12.59 -11.33
CA PHE A 90 15.57 12.82 -12.57
C PHE A 90 15.03 14.02 -13.37
N SER A 91 13.71 14.12 -13.51
CA SER A 91 13.08 15.27 -14.18
C SER A 91 13.35 16.59 -13.45
N LYS A 92 13.25 16.60 -12.11
CA LYS A 92 13.58 17.77 -11.28
C LYS A 92 15.06 18.16 -11.44
N ALA A 93 15.98 17.20 -11.44
CA ALA A 93 17.41 17.46 -11.62
C ALA A 93 17.73 18.06 -13.00
N LYS A 94 17.19 17.44 -14.07
CA LYS A 94 17.33 17.92 -15.44
C LYS A 94 16.76 19.33 -15.63
N TYR A 95 15.62 19.62 -15.01
CA TYR A 95 15.03 20.96 -15.04
C TYR A 95 15.95 22.00 -14.37
N ARG A 96 16.51 21.69 -13.20
CA ARG A 96 17.45 22.56 -12.50
C ARG A 96 18.69 22.85 -13.36
N GLU A 97 19.23 21.82 -14.02
CA GLU A 97 20.39 21.95 -14.91
C GLU A 97 20.08 22.85 -16.12
N ASN A 98 18.97 22.58 -16.82
CA ASN A 98 18.53 23.39 -17.96
C ASN A 98 18.27 24.85 -17.56
N ARG A 99 17.71 25.10 -16.37
CA ARG A 99 17.50 26.45 -15.84
C ARG A 99 18.84 27.15 -15.58
N LYS A 100 19.80 26.48 -14.96
CA LYS A 100 21.16 27.03 -14.75
C LYS A 100 21.81 27.41 -16.08
N ALA A 101 21.73 26.54 -17.08
CA ALA A 101 22.26 26.81 -18.41
C ALA A 101 21.60 28.03 -19.08
N ARG A 102 20.27 28.18 -18.97
CA ARG A 102 19.54 29.36 -19.47
C ARG A 102 19.97 30.65 -18.78
N ILE A 103 20.06 30.64 -17.45
CA ILE A 103 20.49 31.82 -16.67
C ILE A 103 21.93 32.19 -17.03
N GLN A 104 22.83 31.21 -17.12
CA GLN A 104 24.23 31.43 -17.48
C GLN A 104 24.38 31.98 -18.91
N ALA A 105 23.57 31.49 -19.86
CA ALA A 105 23.56 32.01 -21.23
C ALA A 105 23.05 33.47 -21.30
N VAL A 106 22.05 33.83 -20.49
CA VAL A 106 21.55 35.20 -20.38
C VAL A 106 22.62 36.12 -19.78
N LEU A 107 23.25 35.72 -18.66
CA LEU A 107 24.33 36.50 -18.04
C LEU A 107 25.54 36.66 -18.96
N GLY A 108 25.90 35.61 -19.72
CA GLY A 108 26.95 35.67 -20.73
C GLY A 108 26.65 36.64 -21.87
N ARG A 109 25.38 36.77 -22.27
CA ARG A 109 24.93 37.78 -23.26
C ARG A 109 24.91 39.19 -22.69
N ALA A 110 24.51 39.37 -21.43
CA ALA A 110 24.54 40.66 -20.76
C ALA A 110 25.98 41.21 -20.65
N ASN A 111 26.96 40.35 -20.37
CA ASN A 111 28.39 40.72 -20.39
C ASN A 111 28.93 41.07 -21.79
N SER A 112 28.22 40.71 -22.87
CA SER A 112 28.57 41.05 -24.26
C SER A 112 27.97 42.40 -24.73
N GLY A 113 27.32 43.17 -23.85
CA GLY A 113 26.90 44.54 -24.12
C GLY A 113 25.48 44.73 -24.69
N TYR A 114 24.63 43.69 -24.70
CA TYR A 114 23.21 43.83 -25.03
C TYR A 114 22.35 43.65 -23.77
N THR A 115 21.96 44.78 -23.15
CA THR A 115 20.97 44.81 -22.07
C THR A 115 19.57 44.90 -22.67
N SER A 116 18.85 43.77 -22.70
CA SER A 116 17.38 43.80 -22.81
C SER A 116 16.82 43.65 -21.40
N GLU A 117 16.08 44.66 -20.99
CA GLU A 117 15.23 44.66 -19.80
C GLU A 117 14.12 43.59 -19.99
N ASP A 118 13.61 43.04 -18.89
CA ASP A 118 12.60 41.96 -18.78
C ASP A 118 13.12 40.52 -18.60
N TYR A 119 13.85 40.28 -17.50
CA TYR A 119 13.92 38.92 -16.93
C TYR A 119 13.17 38.87 -15.60
N ASP A 120 11.85 38.67 -15.69
CA ASP A 120 11.05 38.24 -14.53
C ASP A 120 11.41 36.79 -14.19
N ILE A 121 12.36 36.64 -13.26
CA ILE A 121 12.75 35.35 -12.70
C ILE A 121 11.76 35.05 -11.57
N GLY A 122 10.51 34.75 -11.95
CA GLY A 122 9.49 34.31 -11.01
C GLY A 122 9.96 33.09 -10.20
N TYR A 123 9.93 33.25 -8.87
CA TYR A 123 10.06 32.17 -7.89
C TYR A 123 8.69 31.99 -7.25
N ASP A 124 8.18 30.76 -7.28
CA ASP A 124 7.15 30.31 -6.34
C ASP A 124 7.62 28.96 -5.81
N GLU A 125 8.28 29.00 -4.65
CA GLU A 125 8.51 27.81 -3.82
C GLU A 125 7.18 27.45 -3.16
N GLY A 126 6.31 26.78 -3.92
CA GLY A 126 5.16 26.10 -3.36
C GLY A 126 5.65 24.89 -2.55
N ASP A 127 5.51 25.00 -1.24
CA ASP A 127 5.83 23.99 -0.23
C ASP A 127 5.41 22.57 -0.66
N ASP A 128 6.30 21.60 -0.44
CA ASP A 128 5.97 20.18 -0.46
C ASP A 128 4.98 19.88 0.70
N ILE A 129 3.69 20.18 0.49
CA ILE A 129 2.59 19.72 1.35
C ILE A 129 2.09 18.36 0.86
N PHE A 130 2.77 17.29 1.27
CA PHE A 130 2.13 16.00 1.42
C PHE A 130 2.54 15.39 2.77
N TYR A 131 1.58 15.40 3.69
CA TYR A 131 1.56 14.64 4.94
C TYR A 131 1.75 13.14 4.71
#